data_AF-A0A7X6UPJ1-F1
#
_entry.id   AF-A0A7X6UPJ1-F1
#
_cell.length_a   1.000
_cell.length_b   1.000
_cell.length_c   1.000
_cell.angle_alpha   90.00
_cell.angle_beta   90.00
_cell.angle_gamma   90.00
#
_symmetry.space_group_name_H-M   'P 1'
#
loop_
_entity.id
_entity.type
_entity.pdbx_description
1 polymer ?
#
loop_
_entity_poly.entity_id
_entity_poly.type
_entity_poly.pdbx_seq_one_letter_code
_entity_poly.pdbx_strand_id
1 'polypeptide(L)'
;MVKRKFSRLTFVLCTWLVGICFAVANNLKITDVQLSGNDATSAFIQFDISWENSWRASSLEDPLYFHDAAWVFFKVQLLNDSEWRHAKLLHSGVNPEGCSVGEGTPVELVVPEDGMGVFVRRAEAGHGTTSVANIRLIWDFASNDLIETDRVTAQAFGVEMVYVAKGPFWVGDTVSTARLHEGGVGEEKPFKIENAGPIECADEEGKLWGVSQSAHTSMGGEGTIPVAFPNGYNAFYCMKYEITQGQYTDFLNTLARGQQTTRCVATTLNYYMCGSGGGCETPASLNNIQLIEDPGENLPRTYRTVSSDRACNFLLWADFAAFSDWSGLRPMTELEFEKACRGPLYPVPGEYAWGTPDYVKISGLVGEEASGSEYYQAGNLNAKSTGVNLPLRVGIFARPGSSRIEAGASYWGIMELSGNMVERPITIGHAIGRAFTGEHGDGYLSATGVADVSGWPVAESGTGWRGGDIGYSDIHARTSDRSYGAIANKNRNFQCGGRSARSAP
;
A
#
# COMPACT_ATOMS: atom_id res chain seq x y z
N MET A 1 -38.04 38.68 -37.25
CA MET A 1 -38.43 38.25 -35.89
C MET A 1 -38.24 36.74 -35.82
N VAL A 2 -37.31 36.30 -34.96
CA VAL A 2 -37.08 34.93 -34.46
C VAL A 2 -36.75 33.82 -35.48
N LYS A 3 -35.44 33.52 -35.58
CA LYS A 3 -34.90 32.18 -35.94
C LYS A 3 -35.20 31.22 -34.77
N ARG A 4 -35.82 30.07 -35.02
CA ARG A 4 -35.79 28.92 -34.10
C ARG A 4 -35.42 27.66 -34.87
N LYS A 5 -34.16 27.24 -34.69
CA LYS A 5 -33.66 25.91 -35.08
C LYS A 5 -34.27 24.89 -34.11
N PHE A 6 -34.90 23.84 -34.64
CA PHE A 6 -35.20 22.63 -33.88
C PHE A 6 -33.91 21.80 -33.80
N SER A 7 -33.30 21.73 -32.61
CA SER A 7 -32.29 20.71 -32.30
C SER A 7 -33.00 19.46 -31.82
N ARG A 8 -32.76 18.34 -32.50
CA ARG A 8 -33.14 17.00 -32.04
C ARG A 8 -32.36 16.69 -30.76
N LEU A 9 -33.08 16.45 -29.67
CA LEU A 9 -32.54 15.96 -28.41
C LEU A 9 -32.42 14.43 -28.54
N THR A 10 -31.23 13.93 -28.83
CA THR A 10 -30.95 12.49 -28.78
C THR A 10 -30.58 12.15 -27.34
N PHE A 11 -31.52 11.59 -26.58
CA PHE A 11 -31.22 10.92 -25.32
C PHE A 11 -30.49 9.61 -25.64
N VAL A 12 -29.17 9.57 -25.44
CA VAL A 12 -28.42 8.31 -25.45
C VAL A 12 -28.55 7.72 -24.06
N LEU A 13 -29.48 6.79 -23.91
CA LEU A 13 -29.58 5.90 -22.76
C LEU A 13 -28.49 4.84 -22.93
N CYS A 14 -27.30 5.08 -22.37
CA CYS A 14 -26.27 4.05 -22.26
C CYS A 14 -26.71 3.01 -21.22
N THR A 15 -27.38 1.97 -21.68
CA THR A 15 -27.59 0.74 -20.93
C THR A 15 -26.26 0.02 -20.77
N TRP A 16 -25.71 0.08 -19.56
CA TRP A 16 -24.55 -0.70 -19.13
C TRP A 16 -24.95 -2.18 -19.02
N LEU A 17 -24.40 -3.02 -19.90
CA LEU A 17 -24.33 -4.46 -19.70
C LEU A 17 -23.01 -4.75 -19.00
N VAL A 18 -23.00 -4.61 -17.67
CA VAL A 18 -21.93 -5.12 -16.82
C VAL A 18 -22.12 -6.64 -16.75
N GLY A 19 -21.16 -7.39 -17.27
CA GLY A 19 -21.04 -8.82 -17.03
C GLY A 19 -20.89 -9.06 -15.53
N ILE A 20 -21.77 -9.88 -14.98
CA ILE A 20 -21.77 -10.26 -13.57
C ILE A 20 -20.53 -11.13 -13.33
N CYS A 21 -19.59 -10.64 -12.52
CA CYS A 21 -18.51 -11.44 -11.97
C CYS A 21 -18.63 -11.47 -10.44
N PHE A 22 -18.75 -12.67 -9.90
CA PHE A 22 -18.79 -12.97 -8.49
C PHE A 22 -17.35 -12.97 -7.93
N ALA A 23 -17.10 -12.25 -6.84
CA ALA A 23 -15.93 -12.44 -5.98
C ALA A 23 -16.11 -11.62 -4.69
N VAL A 24 -15.67 -12.17 -3.56
CA VAL A 24 -15.55 -11.49 -2.27
C VAL A 24 -14.17 -11.86 -1.72
N ALA A 25 -13.40 -10.84 -1.33
CA ALA A 25 -12.00 -10.88 -0.89
C ALA A 25 -10.93 -10.94 -1.98
N ASN A 26 -9.71 -10.57 -1.59
CA ASN A 26 -8.55 -10.52 -2.49
C ASN A 26 -7.59 -11.61 -2.05
N ASN A 27 -7.88 -12.80 -2.59
CA ASN A 27 -7.29 -14.07 -2.23
C ASN A 27 -5.96 -14.27 -2.97
N LEU A 28 -5.01 -13.33 -2.84
CA LEU A 28 -3.68 -13.52 -3.39
C LEU A 28 -3.03 -14.75 -2.74
N LYS A 29 -2.72 -15.73 -3.56
CA LYS A 29 -2.09 -16.99 -3.17
C LYS A 29 -0.89 -17.22 -4.06
N ILE A 30 0.20 -17.63 -3.43
CA ILE A 30 1.38 -18.15 -4.11
C ILE A 30 1.61 -19.56 -3.57
N THR A 31 1.65 -20.54 -4.46
CA THR A 31 1.81 -21.95 -4.11
C THR A 31 2.90 -22.60 -4.95
N ASP A 32 3.22 -23.85 -4.60
CA ASP A 32 4.10 -24.70 -5.40
C ASP A 32 5.46 -24.07 -5.70
N VAL A 33 6.01 -23.36 -4.70
CA VAL A 33 7.34 -22.75 -4.77
C VAL A 33 8.39 -23.86 -4.85
N GLN A 34 9.12 -23.90 -5.97
CA GLN A 34 10.14 -24.91 -6.25
C GLN A 34 11.43 -24.24 -6.72
N LEU A 35 12.56 -24.82 -6.29
CA LEU A 35 13.89 -24.42 -6.73
C LEU A 35 14.48 -25.50 -7.62
N SER A 36 15.15 -25.09 -8.70
CA SER A 36 15.94 -25.99 -9.55
C SER A 36 17.18 -25.29 -10.07
N GLY A 37 18.26 -26.03 -10.34
CA GLY A 37 19.51 -25.45 -10.82
C GLY A 37 19.35 -24.82 -12.20
N ASN A 38 20.03 -23.68 -12.43
CA ASN A 38 20.19 -23.08 -13.75
C ASN A 38 21.65 -23.16 -14.20
N ASP A 39 22.56 -22.56 -13.43
CA ASP A 39 24.02 -22.61 -13.64
C ASP A 39 24.79 -22.52 -12.31
N ALA A 40 26.11 -22.31 -12.38
CA ALA A 40 26.99 -22.28 -11.20
C ALA A 40 26.78 -21.05 -10.29
N THR A 41 25.96 -20.07 -10.70
CA THR A 41 25.71 -18.81 -9.98
C THR A 41 24.22 -18.50 -9.79
N SER A 42 23.34 -19.23 -10.47
CA SER A 42 21.91 -18.95 -10.47
C SER A 42 21.04 -20.21 -10.44
N ALA A 43 19.82 -20.04 -9.93
CA ALA A 43 18.80 -21.07 -9.84
C ALA A 43 17.46 -20.54 -10.36
N PHE A 44 16.60 -21.44 -10.84
CA PHE A 44 15.22 -21.10 -11.12
C PHE A 44 14.37 -21.13 -9.86
N ILE A 45 13.52 -20.11 -9.69
CA ILE A 45 12.40 -20.12 -8.75
C ILE A 45 11.12 -20.28 -9.57
N GLN A 46 10.41 -21.39 -9.38
CA GLN A 46 9.12 -21.65 -9.99
C GLN A 46 8.00 -21.53 -8.95
N PHE A 47 6.86 -20.98 -9.33
CA PHE A 47 5.68 -20.88 -8.47
C PHE A 47 4.39 -20.73 -9.27
N ASP A 48 3.27 -21.02 -8.59
CA ASP A 48 1.92 -20.74 -9.06
C ASP A 48 1.38 -19.51 -8.33
N ILE A 49 0.57 -18.70 -9.01
CA ILE A 49 -0.04 -17.49 -8.44
C ILE A 49 -1.51 -17.38 -8.84
N SER A 50 -2.35 -16.96 -7.90
CA SER A 50 -3.72 -16.56 -8.19
C SER A 50 -4.18 -15.42 -7.31
N TRP A 51 -4.96 -14.48 -7.85
CA TRP A 51 -5.71 -13.51 -7.05
C TRP A 51 -7.02 -13.11 -7.75
N GLU A 52 -7.96 -12.63 -6.96
CA GLU A 52 -9.28 -12.20 -7.42
C GLU A 52 -9.30 -10.71 -7.73
N ASN A 53 -10.33 -10.27 -8.47
CA ASN A 53 -10.54 -8.84 -8.80
C ASN A 53 -9.33 -8.17 -9.46
N SER A 54 -8.60 -8.93 -10.29
CA SER A 54 -7.55 -8.38 -11.15
C SER A 54 -8.16 -7.60 -12.29
N TRP A 55 -7.50 -6.54 -12.75
CA TRP A 55 -7.95 -5.76 -13.88
C TRP A 55 -6.80 -5.01 -14.57
N ARG A 56 -6.95 -4.80 -15.88
CA ARG A 56 -6.10 -3.93 -16.70
C ARG A 56 -7.00 -3.11 -17.60
N ALA A 57 -6.97 -1.78 -17.44
CA ALA A 57 -7.81 -0.89 -18.22
C ALA A 57 -7.41 -0.91 -19.71
N SER A 58 -8.41 -0.81 -20.59
CA SER A 58 -8.16 -0.60 -22.01
C SER A 58 -7.98 0.89 -22.31
N SER A 59 -7.22 1.22 -23.36
CA SER A 59 -7.06 2.61 -23.83
C SER A 59 -8.34 3.25 -24.37
N LEU A 60 -9.45 2.52 -24.42
CA LEU A 60 -10.75 2.98 -24.91
C LEU A 60 -11.67 3.48 -23.78
N GLU A 61 -11.39 3.13 -22.53
CA GLU A 61 -12.29 3.39 -21.39
C GLU A 61 -11.84 4.58 -20.52
N ASP A 62 -10.53 4.83 -20.44
CA ASP A 62 -9.95 5.97 -19.72
C ASP A 62 -8.73 6.50 -20.51
N PRO A 63 -8.57 7.84 -20.67
CA PRO A 63 -7.38 8.41 -21.27
C PRO A 63 -6.08 8.08 -20.51
N LEU A 64 -6.18 7.70 -19.23
CA LEU A 64 -5.07 7.23 -18.42
C LEU A 64 -5.07 5.70 -18.35
N TYR A 65 -3.92 5.11 -18.60
CA TYR A 65 -3.71 3.67 -18.52
C TYR A 65 -3.34 3.29 -17.07
N PHE A 66 -4.16 2.46 -16.43
CA PHE A 66 -3.94 1.91 -15.08
C PHE A 66 -4.33 0.43 -15.01
N HIS A 67 -3.78 -0.29 -14.05
CA HIS A 67 -4.00 -1.73 -13.83
C HIS A 67 -3.65 -2.11 -12.39
N ASP A 68 -4.10 -3.28 -11.96
CA ASP A 68 -3.56 -3.95 -10.78
C ASP A 68 -2.43 -4.93 -11.15
N ALA A 69 -1.64 -5.28 -10.14
CA ALA A 69 -0.55 -6.24 -10.25
C ALA A 69 -0.33 -6.93 -8.90
N ALA A 70 0.34 -8.08 -8.90
CA ALA A 70 0.93 -8.65 -7.70
C ALA A 70 2.43 -8.34 -7.69
N TRP A 71 2.92 -7.68 -6.63
CA TRP A 71 4.35 -7.61 -6.32
C TRP A 71 4.76 -8.90 -5.61
N VAL A 72 5.66 -9.66 -6.22
CA VAL A 72 6.16 -10.93 -5.72
C VAL A 72 7.65 -10.84 -5.44
N PHE A 73 8.07 -11.24 -4.25
CA PHE A 73 9.48 -11.30 -3.84
C PHE A 73 9.74 -12.55 -3.01
N PHE A 74 11.02 -12.88 -2.81
CA PHE A 74 11.42 -14.17 -2.26
C PHE A 74 12.41 -14.01 -1.12
N LYS A 75 12.25 -14.85 -0.09
CA LYS A 75 13.25 -15.02 0.96
C LYS A 75 13.79 -16.45 0.92
N VAL A 76 15.09 -16.59 1.12
CA VAL A 76 15.79 -17.87 1.16
C VAL A 76 16.49 -18.04 2.49
N GLN A 77 16.54 -19.26 2.98
CA GLN A 77 17.22 -19.63 4.22
C GLN A 77 18.07 -20.85 3.97
N LEU A 78 19.34 -20.79 4.36
CA LEU A 78 20.24 -21.94 4.31
C LEU A 78 19.76 -23.01 5.31
N LEU A 79 19.84 -24.28 4.94
CA LEU A 79 19.42 -25.37 5.82
C LEU A 79 20.25 -25.36 7.11
N ASN A 80 19.57 -25.37 8.26
CA ASN A 80 20.13 -25.24 9.61
C ASN A 80 20.65 -23.83 9.97
N ASP A 81 20.41 -22.83 9.12
CA ASP A 81 20.53 -21.42 9.49
C ASP A 81 19.18 -20.91 10.04
N SER A 82 19.24 -19.88 10.87
CA SER A 82 18.08 -19.14 11.37
C SER A 82 17.82 -17.84 10.60
N GLU A 83 18.75 -17.43 9.74
CA GLU A 83 18.67 -16.18 8.99
C GLU A 83 17.97 -16.36 7.62
N TRP A 84 17.01 -15.48 7.34
CA TRP A 84 16.40 -15.36 6.01
C TRP A 84 17.07 -14.22 5.25
N ARG A 85 17.35 -14.43 3.97
CA ARG A 85 17.98 -13.45 3.06
C ARG A 85 17.06 -13.16 1.88
N HIS A 86 17.11 -11.94 1.35
CA HIS A 86 16.36 -11.58 0.15
C HIS A 86 16.98 -12.26 -1.08
N ALA A 87 16.18 -12.96 -1.89
CA ALA A 87 16.64 -13.58 -3.13
C ALA A 87 16.49 -12.59 -4.30
N LYS A 88 17.64 -12.12 -4.82
CA LYS A 88 17.69 -11.13 -5.90
C LYS A 88 17.49 -11.78 -7.27
N LEU A 89 16.59 -11.22 -8.08
CA LEU A 89 16.36 -11.69 -9.44
C LEU A 89 17.49 -11.23 -10.36
N LEU A 90 17.97 -12.15 -11.20
CA LEU A 90 19.17 -11.95 -12.03
C LEU A 90 18.94 -10.97 -13.19
N HIS A 91 17.78 -11.04 -13.85
CA HIS A 91 17.48 -10.25 -15.04
C HIS A 91 16.31 -9.29 -14.79
N SER A 92 16.45 -8.05 -15.25
CA SER A 92 15.43 -7.00 -15.19
C SER A 92 14.70 -6.80 -16.53
N GLY A 93 13.62 -6.03 -16.52
CA GLY A 93 12.82 -5.67 -17.70
C GLY A 93 11.46 -6.37 -17.76
N VAL A 94 10.78 -6.23 -18.90
CA VAL A 94 9.49 -6.87 -19.18
C VAL A 94 9.73 -8.23 -19.84
N ASN A 95 9.22 -9.29 -19.23
CA ASN A 95 9.44 -10.69 -19.59
C ASN A 95 10.93 -10.98 -19.85
N PRO A 96 11.81 -10.83 -18.83
CA PRO A 96 13.25 -10.98 -19.00
C PRO A 96 13.64 -12.33 -19.62
N GLU A 97 14.76 -12.36 -20.36
CA GLU A 97 15.23 -13.57 -21.02
C GLU A 97 15.47 -14.71 -20.02
N GLY A 98 15.06 -15.93 -20.41
CA GLY A 98 15.18 -17.14 -19.59
C GLY A 98 14.06 -17.33 -18.56
N CYS A 99 13.29 -16.29 -18.25
CA CYS A 99 12.07 -16.38 -17.45
C CYS A 99 10.91 -16.99 -18.26
N SER A 100 9.93 -17.58 -17.56
CA SER A 100 8.67 -18.07 -18.12
C SER A 100 7.50 -17.34 -17.49
N VAL A 101 6.59 -16.83 -18.32
CA VAL A 101 5.32 -16.21 -17.87
C VAL A 101 4.30 -17.24 -17.37
N GLY A 102 4.61 -18.53 -17.45
CA GLY A 102 3.73 -19.61 -17.02
C GLY A 102 2.56 -19.90 -17.97
N GLU A 103 1.58 -20.64 -17.47
CA GLU A 103 0.38 -21.08 -18.18
C GLU A 103 -0.89 -20.61 -17.45
N GLY A 104 -1.94 -20.25 -18.19
CA GLY A 104 -3.22 -19.80 -17.62
C GLY A 104 -3.61 -18.42 -18.12
N THR A 105 -3.94 -17.51 -17.21
CA THR A 105 -4.26 -16.12 -17.56
C THR A 105 -3.01 -15.45 -18.17
N PRO A 106 -3.10 -14.82 -19.36
CA PRO A 106 -1.95 -14.12 -19.93
C PRO A 106 -1.44 -13.00 -19.02
N VAL A 107 -0.16 -13.05 -18.65
CA VAL A 107 0.52 -12.07 -17.79
C VAL A 107 1.83 -11.56 -18.37
N GLU A 108 2.25 -10.39 -17.91
CA GLU A 108 3.60 -9.86 -18.06
C GLU A 108 4.31 -9.91 -16.70
N LEU A 109 5.59 -10.27 -16.73
CA LEU A 109 6.52 -10.19 -15.61
C LEU A 109 7.34 -8.91 -15.77
N VAL A 110 7.27 -7.98 -14.83
CA VAL A 110 8.05 -6.73 -14.86
C VAL A 110 9.00 -6.73 -13.68
N VAL A 111 10.27 -7.01 -13.95
CA VAL A 111 11.34 -7.05 -12.93
C VAL A 111 12.06 -5.70 -12.93
N PRO A 112 12.05 -4.94 -11.82
CA PRO A 112 12.80 -3.69 -11.71
C PRO A 112 14.33 -3.90 -11.80
N GLU A 113 15.08 -2.83 -12.07
CA GLU A 113 16.54 -2.88 -12.21
C GLU A 113 17.27 -3.38 -10.95
N ASP A 114 16.70 -3.18 -9.77
CA ASP A 114 17.28 -3.65 -8.50
C ASP A 114 17.10 -5.15 -8.26
N GLY A 115 16.24 -5.83 -9.02
CA GLY A 115 15.98 -7.27 -8.88
C GLY A 115 15.30 -7.68 -7.57
N MET A 116 14.72 -6.75 -6.79
CA MET A 116 14.11 -7.04 -5.47
C MET A 116 12.76 -7.77 -5.53
N GLY A 117 12.30 -8.13 -6.73
CA GLY A 117 11.02 -8.79 -6.93
C GLY A 117 10.50 -8.56 -8.35
N VAL A 118 9.26 -8.96 -8.57
CA VAL A 118 8.60 -8.86 -9.88
C VAL A 118 7.17 -8.38 -9.71
N PHE A 119 6.72 -7.50 -10.61
CA PHE A 119 5.30 -7.26 -10.80
C PHE A 119 4.74 -8.28 -11.78
N VAL A 120 3.78 -9.08 -11.34
CA VAL A 120 2.95 -9.93 -12.20
C VAL A 120 1.65 -9.19 -12.48
N ARG A 121 1.41 -8.83 -13.75
CA ARG A 121 0.19 -8.12 -14.17
C ARG A 121 -0.43 -8.79 -15.38
N ARG A 122 -1.74 -8.64 -15.58
CA ARG A 122 -2.42 -9.12 -16.81
C ARG A 122 -1.73 -8.54 -18.05
N ALA A 123 -1.49 -9.35 -19.08
CA ALA A 123 -0.87 -8.91 -20.34
C ALA A 123 -1.86 -8.12 -21.22
N GLU A 124 -3.15 -8.41 -21.09
CA GLU A 124 -4.21 -7.87 -21.91
C GLU A 124 -5.26 -7.15 -21.05
N ALA A 125 -5.99 -6.22 -21.68
CA ALA A 125 -7.12 -5.57 -21.03
C ALA A 125 -8.18 -6.59 -20.63
N GLY A 126 -8.77 -6.40 -19.46
CA GLY A 126 -9.76 -7.34 -18.91
C GLY A 126 -9.82 -7.26 -17.41
N HIS A 127 -10.73 -8.03 -16.83
CA HIS A 127 -10.94 -8.11 -15.39
C HIS A 127 -11.32 -9.53 -14.95
N GLY A 128 -11.25 -9.79 -13.64
CA GLY A 128 -11.64 -11.04 -13.01
C GLY A 128 -10.47 -11.71 -12.30
N THR A 129 -10.60 -13.01 -12.00
CA THR A 129 -9.51 -13.78 -11.41
C THR A 129 -8.34 -13.87 -12.38
N THR A 130 -7.13 -13.64 -11.85
CA THR A 130 -5.89 -14.00 -12.52
C THR A 130 -5.38 -15.28 -11.85
N SER A 131 -5.09 -16.30 -12.65
CA SER A 131 -4.53 -17.57 -12.19
C SER A 131 -3.51 -18.05 -13.22
N VAL A 132 -2.29 -18.28 -12.76
CA VAL A 132 -1.13 -18.63 -13.59
C VAL A 132 -0.33 -19.71 -12.87
N ALA A 133 -0.05 -20.80 -13.56
CA ALA A 133 0.80 -21.88 -13.07
C ALA A 133 2.20 -21.80 -13.71
N ASN A 134 3.21 -22.33 -13.01
CA ASN A 134 4.57 -22.50 -13.52
C ASN A 134 5.23 -21.20 -14.00
N ILE A 135 4.99 -20.07 -13.31
CA ILE A 135 5.84 -18.88 -13.50
C ILE A 135 7.25 -19.28 -13.09
N ARG A 136 8.25 -18.92 -13.88
CA ARG A 136 9.65 -19.22 -13.60
C ARG A 136 10.51 -17.99 -13.71
N LEU A 137 11.23 -17.66 -12.64
CA LEU A 137 12.18 -16.56 -12.56
C LEU A 137 13.59 -17.11 -12.34
N ILE A 138 14.61 -16.27 -12.54
CA ILE A 138 16.01 -16.63 -12.30
C ILE A 138 16.51 -15.86 -11.08
N TRP A 139 16.93 -16.58 -10.05
CA TRP A 139 17.53 -16.07 -8.82
C TRP A 139 19.05 -16.12 -8.93
N ASP A 140 19.70 -14.98 -8.66
CA ASP A 140 21.15 -14.86 -8.48
C ASP A 140 21.52 -15.32 -7.06
N PHE A 141 21.72 -16.62 -6.85
CA PHE A 141 22.07 -17.13 -5.52
C PHE A 141 23.47 -16.70 -5.09
N ALA A 142 24.36 -16.39 -6.04
CA ALA A 142 25.69 -15.91 -5.75
C ALA A 142 25.64 -14.54 -5.03
N SER A 143 24.60 -13.73 -5.27
CA SER A 143 24.37 -12.48 -4.51
C SER A 143 24.03 -12.70 -3.03
N ASN A 144 23.76 -13.95 -2.61
CA ASN A 144 23.52 -14.32 -1.23
C ASN A 144 24.70 -15.07 -0.58
N ASP A 145 25.88 -15.02 -1.23
CA ASP A 145 27.09 -15.75 -0.85
C ASP A 145 26.88 -17.27 -0.80
N LEU A 146 26.01 -17.80 -1.66
CA LEU A 146 25.72 -19.22 -1.78
C LEU A 146 26.44 -19.86 -2.98
N ILE A 147 26.60 -21.18 -2.92
CA ILE A 147 27.17 -22.00 -4.00
C ILE A 147 26.19 -23.11 -4.42
N GLU A 148 26.43 -23.71 -5.60
CA GLU A 148 25.54 -24.72 -6.21
C GLU A 148 25.23 -25.95 -5.34
N THR A 149 26.08 -26.25 -4.36
CA THR A 149 25.90 -27.39 -3.43
C THR A 149 25.11 -27.04 -2.17
N ASP A 150 24.84 -25.76 -1.93
CA ASP A 150 24.10 -25.33 -0.75
C ASP A 150 22.64 -25.78 -0.82
N ARG A 151 22.11 -26.17 0.34
CA ARG A 151 20.71 -26.59 0.47
C ARG A 151 19.95 -25.49 1.16
N VAL A 152 18.93 -24.96 0.49
CA VAL A 152 18.12 -23.86 1.00
C VAL A 152 16.64 -24.20 0.99
N THR A 153 15.88 -23.47 1.82
CA THR A 153 14.44 -23.35 1.72
C THR A 153 14.12 -21.96 1.15
N ALA A 154 13.08 -21.86 0.31
CA ALA A 154 12.58 -20.58 -0.19
C ALA A 154 11.13 -20.36 0.24
N GLN A 155 10.78 -19.10 0.46
CA GLN A 155 9.42 -18.62 0.66
C GLN A 155 9.16 -17.46 -0.30
N ALA A 156 7.97 -17.49 -0.91
CA ALA A 156 7.49 -16.43 -1.78
C ALA A 156 6.45 -15.59 -1.01
N PHE A 157 6.51 -14.28 -1.18
CA PHE A 157 5.59 -13.33 -0.59
C PHE A 157 4.94 -12.50 -1.68
N GLY A 158 3.68 -12.16 -1.47
CA GLY A 158 2.85 -11.45 -2.45
C GLY A 158 2.17 -10.24 -1.83
N VAL A 159 2.14 -9.14 -2.57
CA VAL A 159 1.41 -7.94 -2.21
C VAL A 159 0.64 -7.45 -3.45
N GLU A 160 -0.68 -7.29 -3.35
CA GLU A 160 -1.44 -6.66 -4.43
C GLU A 160 -1.15 -5.16 -4.49
N MET A 161 -0.89 -4.67 -5.70
CA MET A 161 -0.49 -3.31 -6.01
C MET A 161 -1.38 -2.74 -7.12
N VAL A 162 -1.48 -1.42 -7.18
CA VAL A 162 -2.18 -0.68 -8.24
C VAL A 162 -1.22 0.32 -8.86
N TYR A 163 -1.15 0.34 -10.18
CA TYR A 163 -0.39 1.31 -10.94
C TYR A 163 -1.11 2.67 -10.96
N VAL A 164 -0.48 3.68 -10.36
CA VAL A 164 -0.89 5.08 -10.41
C VAL A 164 -0.15 5.77 -11.55
N ALA A 165 -0.90 6.20 -12.57
CA ALA A 165 -0.31 6.69 -13.81
C ALA A 165 0.46 8.01 -13.64
N LYS A 166 1.52 8.17 -14.45
CA LYS A 166 2.25 9.44 -14.57
C LYS A 166 1.33 10.55 -15.06
N GLY A 167 1.51 11.76 -14.53
CA GLY A 167 0.80 12.94 -15.02
C GLY A 167 0.47 13.96 -13.93
N PRO A 168 -0.04 15.13 -14.34
CA PRO A 168 -0.40 16.21 -13.44
C PRO A 168 -1.62 15.86 -12.58
N PHE A 169 -1.70 16.45 -11.40
CA PHE A 169 -2.80 16.25 -10.46
C PHE A 169 -2.92 17.44 -9.49
N TRP A 170 -3.99 17.45 -8.70
CA TRP A 170 -4.30 18.52 -7.75
C TRP A 170 -4.16 18.05 -6.30
N VAL A 171 -3.63 18.93 -5.45
CA VAL A 171 -3.52 18.76 -4.01
C VAL A 171 -4.29 19.86 -3.28
N GLY A 172 -4.91 19.52 -2.17
CA GLY A 172 -5.82 20.40 -1.45
C GLY A 172 -7.28 20.27 -1.86
N ASP A 173 -8.14 21.01 -1.16
CA ASP A 173 -9.54 21.27 -1.52
C ASP A 173 -9.93 22.66 -0.99
N THR A 174 -11.21 22.95 -0.71
CA THR A 174 -11.63 24.25 -0.14
C THR A 174 -12.21 24.16 1.28
N VAL A 175 -12.27 22.97 1.90
CA VAL A 175 -13.01 22.78 3.17
C VAL A 175 -12.33 21.86 4.19
N SER A 176 -11.37 21.03 3.78
CA SER A 176 -10.68 20.09 4.66
C SER A 176 -9.72 20.80 5.61
N THR A 177 -9.48 20.19 6.77
CA THR A 177 -8.67 20.80 7.83
C THR A 177 -7.20 20.74 7.46
N ALA A 178 -6.46 21.83 7.74
CA ALA A 178 -5.00 21.93 7.54
C ALA A 178 -4.50 21.59 6.11
N ARG A 179 -5.40 21.58 5.13
CA ARG A 179 -5.16 21.23 3.73
C ARG A 179 -4.07 22.08 3.08
N LEU A 180 -3.52 21.55 1.99
CA LEU A 180 -2.68 22.31 1.07
C LEU A 180 -3.53 23.19 0.16
N HIS A 181 -2.94 24.26 -0.37
CA HIS A 181 -3.56 25.15 -1.35
C HIS A 181 -2.47 25.90 -2.14
N GLU A 182 -2.85 26.60 -3.20
CA GLU A 182 -1.97 27.58 -3.85
C GLU A 182 -1.87 28.86 -2.97
N GLY A 183 -0.67 29.36 -2.74
CA GLY A 183 -0.43 30.56 -1.94
C GLY A 183 -0.91 31.86 -2.59
N GLY A 184 -0.83 32.96 -1.83
CA GLY A 184 -1.13 34.30 -2.30
C GLY A 184 -2.48 34.86 -1.82
N VAL A 185 -2.80 36.07 -2.27
CA VAL A 185 -3.99 36.81 -1.81
C VAL A 185 -5.22 36.37 -2.60
N GLY A 186 -6.19 35.73 -1.94
CA GLY A 186 -7.46 35.33 -2.56
C GLY A 186 -8.14 34.17 -1.86
N GLU A 187 -9.09 33.54 -2.56
CA GLU A 187 -9.69 32.28 -2.10
C GLU A 187 -8.67 31.14 -2.20
N GLU A 188 -8.51 30.39 -1.11
CA GLU A 188 -7.66 29.19 -1.06
C GLU A 188 -8.18 28.14 -2.06
N LYS A 189 -7.47 28.01 -3.19
CA LYS A 189 -7.75 27.04 -4.26
C LYS A 189 -6.73 25.89 -4.23
N PRO A 190 -7.10 24.68 -4.68
CA PRO A 190 -6.15 23.58 -4.80
C PRO A 190 -4.92 23.93 -5.63
N PHE A 191 -3.75 23.41 -5.24
CA PHE A 191 -2.51 23.59 -5.97
C PHE A 191 -2.33 22.47 -7.00
N LYS A 192 -1.81 22.80 -8.19
CA LYS A 192 -1.59 21.82 -9.26
C LYS A 192 -0.11 21.44 -9.36
N ILE A 193 0.17 20.15 -9.27
CA ILE A 193 1.51 19.61 -9.55
C ILE A 193 1.56 19.26 -11.04
N GLU A 194 2.37 20.00 -11.81
CA GLU A 194 2.38 19.90 -13.27
C GLU A 194 3.55 19.07 -13.85
N ASN A 195 4.60 18.83 -13.07
CA ASN A 195 5.79 18.09 -13.50
C ASN A 195 6.52 17.45 -12.30
N ALA A 196 7.54 16.63 -12.57
CA ALA A 196 8.39 15.98 -11.55
C ALA A 196 9.51 16.89 -10.99
N GLY A 197 9.47 18.18 -11.30
CA GLY A 197 10.46 19.16 -10.84
C GLY A 197 10.28 19.56 -9.38
N PRO A 198 11.15 20.44 -8.88
CA PRO A 198 11.02 20.98 -7.53
C PRO A 198 9.72 21.77 -7.38
N ILE A 199 9.19 21.81 -6.16
CA ILE A 199 8.00 22.61 -5.82
C ILE A 199 8.43 23.71 -4.86
N GLU A 200 8.22 24.96 -5.26
CA GLU A 200 8.44 26.11 -4.39
C GLU A 200 7.27 26.26 -3.42
N CYS A 201 7.60 26.44 -2.14
CA CYS A 201 6.66 26.67 -1.06
C CYS A 201 6.79 28.10 -0.53
N ALA A 202 5.76 28.91 -0.72
CA ALA A 202 5.60 30.21 -0.07
C ALA A 202 4.13 30.66 -0.18
N ASP A 203 3.75 31.64 0.63
CA ASP A 203 2.43 32.28 0.53
C ASP A 203 2.37 33.29 -0.63
N GLU A 204 2.63 32.81 -1.85
CA GLU A 204 2.63 33.60 -3.08
C GLU A 204 1.92 32.83 -4.20
N GLU A 205 1.29 33.56 -5.12
CA GLU A 205 0.56 32.98 -6.25
C GLU A 205 1.46 32.04 -7.08
N GLY A 206 0.93 30.87 -7.45
CA GLY A 206 1.67 29.84 -8.17
C GLY A 206 2.63 29.00 -7.33
N LYS A 207 2.70 29.18 -6.00
CA LYS A 207 3.51 28.35 -5.10
C LYS A 207 2.62 27.49 -4.19
N LEU A 208 3.17 26.36 -3.72
CA LEU A 208 2.47 25.49 -2.78
C LEU A 208 2.46 26.12 -1.40
N TRP A 209 1.29 26.13 -0.76
CA TRP A 209 1.13 26.57 0.61
C TRP A 209 0.18 25.67 1.38
N GLY A 210 -0.07 26.00 2.65
CA GLY A 210 -1.00 25.25 3.49
C GLY A 210 -1.57 26.12 4.60
N VAL A 211 -2.77 25.74 5.04
CA VAL A 211 -3.56 26.49 6.03
C VAL A 211 -2.84 26.61 7.38
N SER A 212 -1.92 25.69 7.71
CA SER A 212 -1.14 25.71 8.94
C SER A 212 0.35 25.52 8.69
N GLN A 213 1.15 26.25 9.48
CA GLN A 213 2.62 26.24 9.46
C GLN A 213 3.23 25.70 10.75
N SER A 214 2.43 25.17 11.67
CA SER A 214 2.89 24.84 13.02
C SER A 214 2.45 23.44 13.48
N ALA A 215 3.25 22.85 14.38
CA ALA A 215 2.98 21.57 15.02
C ALA A 215 2.63 20.46 14.01
N HIS A 216 1.72 19.57 14.40
CA HIS A 216 1.33 18.37 13.65
C HIS A 216 0.45 18.67 12.41
N THR A 217 0.04 19.92 12.20
CA THR A 217 -0.71 20.38 11.01
C THR A 217 0.15 21.12 10.00
N SER A 218 1.46 21.27 10.26
CA SER A 218 2.34 22.09 9.44
C SER A 218 2.48 21.56 7.99
N MET A 219 2.53 22.47 7.02
CA MET A 219 3.07 22.18 5.69
C MET A 219 4.59 22.41 5.60
N GLY A 220 5.23 22.91 6.66
CA GLY A 220 6.69 22.97 6.80
C GLY A 220 7.33 24.33 6.49
N GLY A 221 6.54 25.40 6.35
CA GLY A 221 7.02 26.75 6.05
C GLY A 221 7.58 26.92 4.64
N GLU A 222 8.12 28.11 4.39
CA GLU A 222 8.77 28.49 3.13
C GLU A 222 9.94 27.56 2.77
N GLY A 223 10.25 27.49 1.48
CA GLY A 223 11.41 26.77 0.95
C GLY A 223 11.06 25.97 -0.29
N THR A 224 11.86 24.96 -0.58
CA THR A 224 11.71 24.16 -1.81
C THR A 224 11.59 22.68 -1.44
N ILE A 225 10.60 22.00 -1.99
CA ILE A 225 10.57 20.53 -2.05
C ILE A 225 11.47 20.13 -3.24
N PRO A 226 12.57 19.42 -3.00
CA PRO A 226 13.57 19.16 -4.02
C PRO A 226 13.05 18.19 -5.10
N VAL A 227 13.66 18.24 -6.29
CA VAL A 227 13.35 17.35 -7.43
C VAL A 227 13.47 15.86 -7.11
N ALA A 228 14.34 15.50 -6.15
CA ALA A 228 14.52 14.12 -5.72
C ALA A 228 13.33 13.60 -4.89
N PHE A 229 12.51 14.48 -4.30
CA PHE A 229 11.35 14.07 -3.55
C PHE A 229 10.26 13.52 -4.49
N PRO A 230 9.70 12.33 -4.26
CA PRO A 230 8.60 11.79 -5.06
C PRO A 230 7.33 12.65 -4.90
N ASN A 231 7.17 13.65 -5.77
CA ASN A 231 6.07 14.60 -5.71
C ASN A 231 4.74 14.05 -6.28
N GLY A 232 4.68 12.76 -6.62
CA GLY A 232 3.53 12.09 -7.21
C GLY A 232 3.36 12.26 -8.72
N TYR A 233 4.14 13.11 -9.41
CA TYR A 233 3.99 13.29 -10.86
C TYR A 233 4.36 12.02 -11.66
N ASN A 234 5.51 11.41 -11.34
CA ASN A 234 5.95 10.16 -11.97
C ASN A 234 5.01 9.00 -11.60
N ALA A 235 5.00 7.96 -12.42
CA ALA A 235 4.20 6.78 -12.14
C ALA A 235 4.80 5.98 -10.98
N PHE A 236 3.92 5.34 -10.21
CA PHE A 236 4.30 4.47 -9.11
C PHE A 236 3.24 3.40 -8.91
N TYR A 237 3.61 2.32 -8.24
CA TYR A 237 2.68 1.34 -7.70
C TYR A 237 2.40 1.67 -6.24
N CYS A 238 1.13 1.62 -5.84
CA CYS A 238 0.71 1.72 -4.44
C CYS A 238 0.10 0.38 -4.02
N MET A 239 0.35 -0.09 -2.81
CA MET A 239 -0.35 -1.29 -2.32
C MET A 239 -1.86 -1.07 -2.43
N LYS A 240 -2.57 -2.06 -3.00
CA LYS A 240 -4.02 -2.01 -3.20
C LYS A 240 -4.77 -1.96 -1.87
N TYR A 241 -4.17 -2.57 -0.85
CA TYR A 241 -4.67 -2.68 0.51
C TYR A 241 -3.65 -2.19 1.54
N GLU A 242 -4.12 -1.87 2.73
CA GLU A 242 -3.28 -1.68 3.92
C GLU A 242 -2.53 -2.99 4.23
N ILE A 243 -1.39 -2.90 4.93
CA ILE A 243 -0.68 -4.09 5.42
C ILE A 243 -1.64 -4.95 6.25
N THR A 244 -1.74 -6.24 5.91
CA THR A 244 -2.62 -7.16 6.64
C THR A 244 -1.91 -7.83 7.81
N GLN A 245 -2.67 -8.36 8.78
CA GLN A 245 -2.11 -9.12 9.89
C GLN A 245 -1.39 -10.38 9.42
N GLY A 246 -1.85 -11.00 8.31
CA GLY A 246 -1.18 -12.13 7.68
C GLY A 246 0.19 -11.72 7.16
N GLN A 247 0.26 -10.66 6.35
CA GLN A 247 1.52 -10.13 5.82
C GLN A 247 2.50 -9.73 6.92
N TYR A 248 2.02 -9.09 7.99
CA TYR A 248 2.90 -8.74 9.11
C TYR A 248 3.35 -9.97 9.92
N THR A 249 2.53 -11.01 10.03
CA THR A 249 2.90 -12.29 10.66
C THR A 249 3.99 -12.99 9.85
N ASP A 250 3.84 -13.03 8.53
CA ASP A 250 4.83 -13.58 7.59
C ASP A 250 6.16 -12.83 7.70
N PHE A 251 6.11 -11.50 7.74
CA PHE A 251 7.27 -10.65 8.03
C PHE A 251 7.95 -11.08 9.34
N LEU A 252 7.23 -11.10 10.47
CA LEU A 252 7.78 -11.45 11.78
C LEU A 252 8.43 -12.84 11.81
N ASN A 253 7.89 -13.81 11.07
CA ASN A 253 8.37 -15.18 11.02
C ASN A 253 9.62 -15.37 10.13
N THR A 254 10.04 -14.34 9.41
CA THR A 254 11.32 -14.32 8.68
C THR A 254 12.41 -13.51 9.38
N LEU A 255 12.11 -12.93 10.55
CA LEU A 255 13.05 -12.11 11.30
C LEU A 255 13.88 -12.92 12.29
N ALA A 256 15.13 -12.51 12.48
CA ALA A 256 15.96 -12.98 13.58
C ALA A 256 15.41 -12.51 14.94
N ARG A 257 15.74 -13.21 16.04
CA ARG A 257 15.23 -12.88 17.39
C ARG A 257 15.41 -11.41 17.76
N GLY A 258 16.60 -10.85 17.52
CA GLY A 258 16.90 -9.43 17.83
C GLY A 258 15.95 -8.47 17.11
N GLN A 259 15.67 -8.73 15.84
CA GLN A 259 14.73 -7.96 15.03
C GLN A 259 13.28 -8.13 15.52
N GLN A 260 12.86 -9.36 15.87
CA GLN A 260 11.51 -9.60 16.41
C GLN A 260 11.25 -8.82 17.71
N THR A 261 12.26 -8.70 18.60
CA THR A 261 12.08 -7.98 19.87
C THR A 261 11.72 -6.50 19.73
N THR A 262 12.04 -5.88 18.58
CA THR A 262 11.73 -4.47 18.31
C THR A 262 10.51 -4.28 17.40
N ARG A 263 10.11 -5.34 16.66
CA ARG A 263 8.99 -5.34 15.70
C ARG A 263 7.69 -5.93 16.26
N CYS A 264 7.75 -6.74 17.32
CA CYS A 264 6.56 -7.29 17.96
C CYS A 264 6.64 -7.18 19.48
N VAL A 265 5.61 -6.59 20.10
CA VAL A 265 5.54 -6.46 21.57
C VAL A 265 5.07 -7.73 22.27
N ALA A 266 4.45 -8.66 21.54
CA ALA A 266 4.01 -9.93 22.10
C ALA A 266 5.24 -10.83 22.33
N THR A 267 5.66 -10.89 23.58
CA THR A 267 6.82 -11.67 24.04
C THR A 267 6.45 -12.73 25.06
N THR A 268 5.20 -12.73 25.54
CA THR A 268 4.64 -13.76 26.42
C THR A 268 3.92 -14.81 25.59
N LEU A 269 4.23 -16.09 25.82
CA LEU A 269 3.61 -17.20 25.08
C LEU A 269 2.08 -17.14 25.19
N ASN A 270 1.39 -17.35 24.07
CA ASN A 270 -0.07 -17.25 23.89
C ASN A 270 -0.66 -15.83 23.95
N TYR A 271 0.15 -14.78 24.14
CA TYR A 271 -0.35 -13.40 24.13
C TYR A 271 -0.35 -12.82 22.71
N TYR A 272 -1.21 -11.82 22.53
CA TYR A 272 -1.44 -11.13 21.27
C TYR A 272 -0.69 -9.79 21.22
N MET A 273 -0.31 -9.37 20.02
CA MET A 273 0.26 -8.06 19.76
C MET A 273 -0.76 -6.97 20.11
N CYS A 274 -0.32 -5.95 20.85
CA CYS A 274 -1.17 -4.83 21.25
C CYS A 274 -0.32 -3.57 21.52
N GLY A 275 -0.88 -2.58 22.22
CA GLY A 275 -0.14 -1.37 22.63
C GLY A 275 0.76 -1.54 23.86
N SER A 276 0.74 -2.70 24.52
CA SER A 276 1.43 -2.97 25.78
C SER A 276 2.62 -3.91 25.61
N GLY A 277 3.72 -3.62 26.30
CA GLY A 277 4.89 -4.52 26.34
C GLY A 277 4.53 -5.88 26.94
N GLY A 278 5.03 -6.96 26.33
CA GLY A 278 4.67 -8.34 26.68
C GLY A 278 3.48 -8.89 25.89
N GLY A 279 2.65 -8.02 25.31
CA GLY A 279 1.41 -8.39 24.64
C GLY A 279 0.20 -8.37 25.58
N CYS A 280 -0.94 -8.82 25.08
CA CYS A 280 -2.22 -8.86 25.78
C CYS A 280 -2.79 -10.30 25.79
N GLU A 281 -3.44 -10.72 26.88
CA GLU A 281 -4.06 -12.06 26.99
C GLU A 281 -5.18 -12.30 25.98
N THR A 282 -5.84 -11.23 25.54
CA THR A 282 -6.90 -11.25 24.54
C THR A 282 -6.54 -10.35 23.36
N PRO A 283 -7.08 -10.59 22.16
CA PRO A 283 -6.77 -9.83 20.96
C PRO A 283 -7.31 -8.38 21.07
N ALA A 284 -6.49 -7.49 21.60
CA ALA A 284 -6.85 -6.08 21.79
C ALA A 284 -7.15 -5.43 20.44
N SER A 285 -8.31 -4.78 20.32
CA SER A 285 -8.78 -4.16 19.06
C SER A 285 -8.67 -5.09 17.84
N LEU A 286 -8.97 -6.37 18.03
CA LEU A 286 -8.95 -7.42 17.01
C LEU A 286 -7.58 -7.65 16.34
N ASN A 287 -6.48 -7.27 17.02
CA ASN A 287 -5.16 -7.75 16.61
C ASN A 287 -4.99 -9.21 17.05
N ASN A 288 -4.96 -10.12 16.07
CA ASN A 288 -4.90 -11.55 16.28
C ASN A 288 -3.49 -12.14 16.08
N ILE A 289 -2.46 -11.30 15.94
CA ILE A 289 -1.07 -11.76 15.84
C ILE A 289 -0.64 -12.26 17.22
N GLN A 290 -0.54 -13.57 17.37
CA GLN A 290 -0.28 -14.29 18.61
C GLN A 290 1.12 -14.91 18.59
N LEU A 291 1.84 -14.81 19.70
CA LEU A 291 3.04 -15.61 19.93
C LEU A 291 2.63 -17.07 20.26
N ILE A 292 2.97 -18.02 19.40
CA ILE A 292 2.59 -19.44 19.57
C ILE A 292 3.76 -20.34 19.96
N GLU A 293 5.00 -19.88 19.77
CA GLU A 293 6.20 -20.63 20.16
C GLU A 293 7.33 -19.68 20.56
N ASP A 294 7.94 -19.93 21.72
CA ASP A 294 9.18 -19.27 22.15
C ASP A 294 10.21 -20.36 22.51
N PRO A 295 11.13 -20.71 21.58
CA PRO A 295 12.11 -21.77 21.80
C PRO A 295 13.24 -21.41 22.80
N GLY A 296 13.31 -20.16 23.27
CA GLY A 296 14.41 -19.69 24.12
C GLY A 296 15.72 -19.40 23.37
N GLU A 297 16.79 -19.16 24.13
CA GLU A 297 18.20 -19.14 23.68
C GLU A 297 18.48 -18.42 22.34
N ASN A 298 17.97 -17.20 22.17
CA ASN A 298 18.16 -16.34 21.00
C ASN A 298 17.62 -16.88 19.65
N LEU A 299 16.94 -18.03 19.63
CA LEU A 299 16.30 -18.56 18.43
C LEU A 299 15.05 -17.75 18.09
N PRO A 300 14.65 -17.55 16.83
CA PRO A 300 13.42 -16.80 16.50
C PRO A 300 12.15 -17.38 17.15
N ARG A 301 11.19 -16.52 17.49
CA ARG A 301 9.83 -16.86 17.90
C ARG A 301 8.97 -17.20 16.69
N THR A 302 7.91 -17.98 16.92
CA THR A 302 6.88 -18.24 15.90
C THR A 302 5.60 -17.49 16.24
N TYR A 303 5.11 -16.70 15.29
CA TYR A 303 3.86 -15.96 15.37
C TYR A 303 2.79 -16.56 14.43
N ARG A 304 1.52 -16.38 14.79
CA ARG A 304 0.37 -16.81 13.97
C ARG A 304 -0.75 -15.78 14.08
N THR A 305 -1.52 -15.61 13.02
CA THR A 305 -2.83 -14.93 13.08
C THR A 305 -3.93 -15.83 12.55
N VAL A 306 -5.15 -15.62 13.05
CA VAL A 306 -6.37 -16.25 12.52
C VAL A 306 -7.20 -15.28 11.67
N SER A 307 -6.77 -14.02 11.56
CA SER A 307 -7.44 -12.96 10.78
C SER A 307 -6.50 -12.40 9.72
N SER A 308 -6.00 -13.28 8.83
CA SER A 308 -4.93 -12.94 7.88
C SER A 308 -5.24 -11.73 7.00
N ASP A 309 -6.50 -11.55 6.59
CA ASP A 309 -6.93 -10.47 5.68
C ASP A 309 -7.35 -9.19 6.41
N ARG A 310 -7.27 -9.13 7.74
CA ARG A 310 -7.55 -7.90 8.50
C ARG A 310 -6.41 -6.92 8.35
N ALA A 311 -6.72 -5.63 8.20
CA ALA A 311 -5.72 -4.58 8.34
C ALA A 311 -4.96 -4.72 9.67
N CYS A 312 -3.63 -4.64 9.58
CA CYS A 312 -2.75 -4.75 10.74
C CYS A 312 -2.69 -3.41 11.48
N ASN A 313 -3.06 -3.44 12.75
CA ASN A 313 -2.99 -2.30 13.63
C ASN A 313 -1.82 -2.40 14.63
N PHE A 314 -1.64 -1.35 15.43
CA PHE A 314 -0.54 -1.19 16.40
C PHE A 314 0.86 -1.08 15.77
N LEU A 315 0.96 -0.67 14.51
CA LEU A 315 2.24 -0.48 13.81
C LEU A 315 2.87 0.89 14.16
N LEU A 316 4.11 0.87 14.64
CA LEU A 316 4.97 2.05 14.72
C LEU A 316 5.54 2.41 13.34
N TRP A 317 6.14 3.60 13.24
CA TRP A 317 6.82 4.00 12.01
C TRP A 317 7.94 3.02 11.70
N ALA A 318 8.72 2.65 12.72
CA ALA A 318 9.80 1.69 12.58
C ALA A 318 9.33 0.30 12.12
N ASP A 319 8.10 -0.10 12.45
CA ASP A 319 7.54 -1.37 11.98
C ASP A 319 7.12 -1.28 10.51
N PHE A 320 6.43 -0.19 10.15
CA PHE A 320 6.01 0.07 8.78
C PHE A 320 7.21 0.24 7.84
N ALA A 321 8.23 0.99 8.27
CA ALA A 321 9.46 1.17 7.53
C ALA A 321 10.18 -0.18 7.36
N ALA A 322 10.35 -0.96 8.44
CA ALA A 322 11.00 -2.27 8.34
C ALA A 322 10.23 -3.25 7.44
N PHE A 323 8.89 -3.24 7.46
CA PHE A 323 8.09 -4.04 6.54
C PHE A 323 8.28 -3.56 5.08
N SER A 324 8.30 -2.25 4.86
CA SER A 324 8.53 -1.68 3.52
C SER A 324 9.90 -2.07 3.00
N ASP A 325 10.93 -2.01 3.85
CA ASP A 325 12.29 -2.39 3.50
C ASP A 325 12.40 -3.89 3.15
N TRP A 326 11.91 -4.74 4.07
CA TRP A 326 11.89 -6.20 3.93
C TRP A 326 11.21 -6.67 2.64
N SER A 327 10.14 -5.98 2.22
CA SER A 327 9.38 -6.27 1.00
C SER A 327 9.95 -5.63 -0.26
N GLY A 328 11.06 -4.89 -0.18
CA GLY A 328 11.59 -4.13 -1.32
C GLY A 328 10.66 -3.00 -1.77
N LEU A 329 9.79 -2.50 -0.91
CA LEU A 329 8.90 -1.36 -1.19
C LEU A 329 9.46 -0.11 -0.50
N ARG A 330 8.72 1.00 -0.56
CA ARG A 330 9.03 2.23 0.17
C ARG A 330 7.79 2.88 0.78
N PRO A 331 7.95 3.74 1.79
CA PRO A 331 6.89 4.67 2.17
C PRO A 331 6.44 5.52 0.97
N MET A 332 5.13 5.78 0.89
CA MET A 332 4.59 6.79 -0.03
C MET A 332 4.76 8.20 0.54
N THR A 333 4.81 9.22 -0.31
CA THR A 333 4.74 10.62 0.15
C THR A 333 3.30 11.06 0.34
N GLU A 334 3.06 12.14 1.10
CA GLU A 334 1.69 12.64 1.27
C GLU A 334 1.11 13.24 -0.03
N LEU A 335 1.97 13.65 -0.97
CA LEU A 335 1.57 14.08 -2.31
C LEU A 335 1.18 12.88 -3.18
N GLU A 336 1.93 11.77 -3.10
CA GLU A 336 1.56 10.49 -3.72
C GLU A 336 0.25 9.94 -3.17
N PHE A 337 0.03 10.02 -1.84
CA PHE A 337 -1.25 9.65 -1.21
C PHE A 337 -2.43 10.39 -1.85
N GLU A 338 -2.32 11.71 -1.99
CA GLU A 338 -3.42 12.51 -2.54
C GLU A 338 -3.71 12.17 -4.00
N LYS A 339 -2.67 11.90 -4.79
CA LYS A 339 -2.82 11.37 -6.15
C LYS A 339 -3.44 9.98 -6.16
N ALA A 340 -3.03 9.10 -5.25
CA ALA A 340 -3.55 7.74 -5.10
C ALA A 340 -5.05 7.73 -4.72
N CYS A 341 -5.55 8.77 -4.07
CA CYS A 341 -6.98 8.97 -3.84
C CYS A 341 -7.71 9.43 -5.11
N ARG A 342 -7.31 10.61 -5.63
CA ARG A 342 -8.12 11.40 -6.56
C ARG A 342 -7.81 11.20 -8.04
N GLY A 343 -6.58 10.79 -8.34
CA GLY A 343 -6.06 10.81 -9.69
C GLY A 343 -5.95 12.22 -10.27
N PRO A 344 -6.20 12.42 -11.58
CA PRO A 344 -6.01 13.71 -12.26
C PRO A 344 -7.16 14.71 -12.04
N LEU A 345 -8.24 14.28 -11.36
CA LEU A 345 -9.49 15.04 -11.27
C LEU A 345 -9.31 16.31 -10.45
N TYR A 346 -10.09 17.34 -10.78
CA TYR A 346 -10.16 18.55 -9.96
C TYR A 346 -10.84 18.22 -8.61
N PRO A 347 -10.34 18.71 -7.47
CA PRO A 347 -10.86 18.30 -6.17
C PRO A 347 -12.33 18.69 -5.95
N VAL A 348 -13.12 17.75 -5.45
CA VAL A 348 -14.45 18.03 -4.91
C VAL A 348 -14.29 18.40 -3.43
N PRO A 349 -14.83 19.55 -2.96
CA PRO A 349 -14.68 19.98 -1.57
C PRO A 349 -15.13 18.91 -0.57
N GLY A 350 -14.20 18.48 0.30
CA GLY A 350 -14.48 17.53 1.37
C GLY A 350 -14.69 16.10 0.91
N GLU A 351 -14.20 15.74 -0.28
CA GLU A 351 -14.32 14.40 -0.82
C GLU A 351 -13.49 13.36 -0.07
N TYR A 352 -14.01 12.14 -0.07
CA TYR A 352 -13.27 10.94 0.29
C TYR A 352 -12.60 10.34 -0.96
N ALA A 353 -11.85 9.25 -0.80
CA ALA A 353 -11.06 8.65 -1.87
C ALA A 353 -11.87 8.31 -3.14
N TRP A 354 -13.17 8.01 -3.02
CA TRP A 354 -14.05 7.69 -4.16
C TRP A 354 -14.56 8.91 -4.96
N GLY A 355 -14.23 10.13 -4.52
CA GLY A 355 -14.46 11.39 -5.25
C GLY A 355 -15.77 12.11 -4.94
N THR A 356 -16.43 11.80 -3.82
CA THR A 356 -17.61 12.55 -3.35
C THR A 356 -17.50 12.85 -1.86
N PRO A 357 -18.17 13.89 -1.34
CA PRO A 357 -18.20 14.20 0.09
C PRO A 357 -19.22 13.36 0.88
N ASP A 358 -20.00 12.53 0.18
CA ASP A 358 -21.02 11.68 0.78
C ASP A 358 -20.48 10.27 1.05
N TYR A 359 -20.87 9.71 2.19
CA TYR A 359 -20.53 8.34 2.59
C TYR A 359 -21.78 7.59 3.08
N VAL A 360 -21.69 6.26 3.07
CA VAL A 360 -22.71 5.36 3.60
C VAL A 360 -22.17 4.70 4.86
N LYS A 361 -22.96 4.71 5.94
CA LYS A 361 -22.60 4.04 7.20
C LYS A 361 -22.62 2.53 7.04
N ILE A 362 -21.74 1.86 7.78
CA ILE A 362 -21.62 0.41 7.76
C ILE A 362 -22.88 -0.24 8.35
N SER A 363 -23.47 -1.21 7.65
CA SER A 363 -24.52 -2.08 8.20
C SER A 363 -24.66 -3.40 7.42
N GLY A 364 -25.23 -4.41 8.08
CA GLY A 364 -25.52 -5.70 7.46
C GLY A 364 -24.27 -6.51 7.13
N LEU A 365 -23.51 -6.95 8.15
CA LEU A 365 -22.42 -7.90 7.96
C LEU A 365 -22.97 -9.20 7.35
N VAL A 366 -22.30 -9.69 6.31
CA VAL A 366 -22.56 -10.99 5.69
C VAL A 366 -21.31 -11.84 5.80
N GLY A 367 -21.48 -13.10 6.21
CA GLY A 367 -20.40 -14.02 6.52
C GLY A 367 -20.00 -13.97 8.00
N GLU A 368 -18.94 -14.70 8.33
CA GLU A 368 -18.36 -14.71 9.67
C GLU A 368 -17.20 -13.71 9.75
N GLU A 369 -17.13 -13.00 10.88
CA GLU A 369 -16.04 -12.09 11.21
C GLU A 369 -14.69 -12.79 11.10
N ALA A 370 -13.73 -12.17 10.41
CA ALA A 370 -12.40 -12.73 10.14
C ALA A 370 -12.38 -14.00 9.29
N SER A 371 -13.46 -14.33 8.57
CA SER A 371 -13.48 -15.48 7.65
C SER A 371 -12.59 -15.28 6.42
N GLY A 372 -12.16 -14.03 6.18
CA GLY A 372 -11.43 -13.64 4.99
C GLY A 372 -12.36 -13.39 3.80
N SER A 373 -13.65 -13.71 3.90
CA SER A 373 -14.65 -13.55 2.82
C SER A 373 -15.85 -12.70 3.22
N GLU A 374 -15.85 -12.14 4.43
CA GLU A 374 -16.92 -11.30 4.94
C GLU A 374 -16.97 -9.94 4.23
N TYR A 375 -18.17 -9.38 4.18
CA TYR A 375 -18.42 -8.05 3.62
C TYR A 375 -19.64 -7.39 4.28
N TYR A 376 -19.78 -6.08 4.12
CA TYR A 376 -20.96 -5.34 4.54
C TYR A 376 -21.89 -5.03 3.37
N GLN A 377 -23.20 -5.27 3.55
CA GLN A 377 -24.23 -4.95 2.55
C GLN A 377 -24.30 -3.45 2.23
N ALA A 378 -24.07 -2.60 3.24
CA ALA A 378 -23.97 -1.17 3.08
C ALA A 378 -22.77 -0.64 3.87
N GLY A 379 -22.09 0.36 3.31
CA GLY A 379 -20.89 0.95 3.88
C GLY A 379 -19.83 1.20 2.81
N ASN A 380 -19.10 2.30 2.95
CA ASN A 380 -17.90 2.59 2.18
C ASN A 380 -16.84 3.37 2.99
N LEU A 381 -17.05 3.53 4.31
CA LEU A 381 -16.15 4.26 5.21
C LEU A 381 -16.15 3.64 6.62
N ASN A 382 -14.99 3.19 7.09
CA ASN A 382 -14.79 2.73 8.46
C ASN A 382 -14.07 3.80 9.30
N ALA A 383 -14.80 4.71 9.94
CA ALA A 383 -14.27 5.72 10.85
C ALA A 383 -15.08 5.74 12.17
N LYS A 384 -14.63 6.46 13.21
CA LYS A 384 -15.25 6.42 14.56
C LYS A 384 -16.76 6.64 14.61
N SER A 385 -17.27 7.50 13.71
CA SER A 385 -18.66 7.94 13.63
C SER A 385 -19.50 7.16 12.61
N THR A 386 -18.87 6.30 11.81
CA THR A 386 -19.47 5.68 10.61
C THR A 386 -19.31 4.17 10.55
N GLY A 387 -18.34 3.63 11.28
CA GLY A 387 -17.91 2.25 11.20
C GLY A 387 -18.11 1.46 12.49
N VAL A 388 -17.49 0.28 12.52
CA VAL A 388 -17.54 -0.62 13.69
C VAL A 388 -16.50 -0.28 14.76
N ASN A 389 -15.69 0.76 14.51
CA ASN A 389 -14.65 1.27 15.41
C ASN A 389 -13.57 0.23 15.75
N LEU A 390 -13.39 -0.75 14.87
CA LEU A 390 -12.41 -1.81 14.95
C LEU A 390 -11.83 -2.03 13.54
N PRO A 391 -10.58 -2.49 13.41
CA PRO A 391 -9.98 -2.76 12.12
C PRO A 391 -10.80 -3.83 11.38
N LEU A 392 -11.11 -3.56 10.12
CA LEU A 392 -11.83 -4.48 9.25
C LEU A 392 -10.88 -5.21 8.29
N ARG A 393 -11.41 -6.25 7.66
CA ARG A 393 -10.79 -6.88 6.48
C ARG A 393 -10.47 -5.81 5.43
N VAL A 394 -9.31 -5.92 4.79
CA VAL A 394 -8.99 -5.03 3.67
C VAL A 394 -9.90 -5.35 2.47
N GLY A 395 -10.40 -4.34 1.76
CA GLY A 395 -11.38 -4.51 0.69
C GLY A 395 -12.77 -4.96 1.15
N ILE A 396 -13.17 -4.68 2.39
CA ILE A 396 -14.45 -5.20 2.95
C ILE A 396 -15.71 -4.64 2.28
N PHE A 397 -15.59 -3.48 1.62
CA PHE A 397 -16.71 -2.84 0.92
C PHE A 397 -16.77 -3.21 -0.57
N ALA A 398 -15.71 -3.79 -1.13
CA ALA A 398 -15.70 -4.35 -2.49
C ALA A 398 -16.51 -5.66 -2.52
N ARG A 399 -17.83 -5.51 -2.54
CA ARG A 399 -18.80 -6.60 -2.62
C ARG A 399 -19.22 -6.86 -4.08
N PRO A 400 -19.81 -8.04 -4.38
CA PRO A 400 -20.26 -8.35 -5.73
C PRO A 400 -21.18 -7.26 -6.29
N GLY A 401 -20.83 -6.75 -7.47
CA GLY A 401 -21.60 -5.72 -8.18
C GLY A 401 -21.48 -4.29 -7.61
N SER A 402 -20.62 -4.06 -6.61
CA SER A 402 -20.37 -2.70 -6.11
C SER A 402 -19.69 -1.84 -7.17
N SER A 403 -20.17 -0.60 -7.30
CA SER A 403 -19.45 0.46 -8.00
C SER A 403 -18.24 0.95 -7.20
N ARG A 404 -17.36 1.73 -7.83
CA ARG A 404 -16.22 2.39 -7.18
C ARG A 404 -16.63 3.12 -5.88
N ILE A 405 -17.72 3.88 -5.92
CA ILE A 405 -18.23 4.65 -4.76
C ILE A 405 -18.73 3.72 -3.66
N GLU A 406 -19.47 2.68 -4.02
CA GLU A 406 -20.00 1.71 -3.04
C GLU A 406 -18.90 0.86 -2.42
N ALA A 407 -17.82 0.61 -3.15
CA ALA A 407 -16.63 -0.07 -2.68
C ALA A 407 -15.71 0.86 -1.84
N GLY A 408 -15.95 2.16 -1.83
CA GLY A 408 -15.05 3.13 -1.21
C GLY A 408 -13.67 3.19 -1.88
N ALA A 409 -13.58 2.74 -3.13
CA ALA A 409 -12.34 2.65 -3.89
C ALA A 409 -11.91 4.02 -4.43
N SER A 410 -10.60 4.23 -4.51
CA SER A 410 -10.01 5.42 -5.12
C SER A 410 -10.27 5.50 -6.63
N TYR A 411 -9.91 6.62 -7.27
CA TYR A 411 -9.93 6.74 -8.74
C TYR A 411 -9.27 5.53 -9.43
N TRP A 412 -8.15 5.06 -8.86
CA TRP A 412 -7.34 3.99 -9.42
C TRP A 412 -7.81 2.58 -9.01
N GLY A 413 -8.81 2.46 -8.14
CA GLY A 413 -9.22 1.18 -7.57
C GLY A 413 -8.41 0.74 -6.33
N ILE A 414 -7.71 1.68 -5.68
CA ILE A 414 -7.03 1.42 -4.39
C ILE A 414 -8.07 1.51 -3.27
N MET A 415 -8.02 0.57 -2.35
CA MET A 415 -9.07 0.38 -1.35
C MET A 415 -8.64 0.96 0.00
N GLU A 416 -9.60 1.48 0.77
CA GLU A 416 -9.41 2.00 2.13
C GLU A 416 -8.34 3.12 2.26
N LEU A 417 -8.24 4.03 1.28
CA LEU A 417 -7.48 5.28 1.47
C LEU A 417 -8.24 6.33 2.30
N SER A 418 -9.52 6.08 2.58
CA SER A 418 -10.37 6.84 3.49
C SER A 418 -10.92 5.92 4.58
N GLY A 419 -10.43 6.07 5.80
CA GLY A 419 -10.80 5.29 6.98
C GLY A 419 -10.09 3.94 7.06
N ASN A 420 -10.61 3.08 7.94
CA ASN A 420 -9.96 1.89 8.47
C ASN A 420 -8.73 2.27 9.31
N MET A 421 -7.50 2.05 8.85
CA MET A 421 -6.27 2.45 9.56
C MET A 421 -5.71 3.75 8.98
N VAL A 422 -4.95 4.46 9.82
CA VAL A 422 -4.25 5.65 9.36
C VAL A 422 -3.08 5.26 8.45
N GLU A 423 -2.94 6.00 7.36
CA GLU A 423 -1.79 5.91 6.49
C GLU A 423 -0.62 6.71 7.04
N ARG A 424 0.61 6.23 6.83
CA ARG A 424 1.83 6.86 7.37
C ARG A 424 2.76 7.37 6.27
N PRO A 425 2.37 8.38 5.48
CA PRO A 425 3.25 8.87 4.43
C PRO A 425 4.43 9.68 4.98
N ILE A 426 5.43 9.87 4.11
CA ILE A 426 6.46 10.90 4.27
C ILE A 426 5.80 12.27 4.12
N THR A 427 6.01 13.14 5.10
CA THR A 427 5.40 14.48 5.13
C THR A 427 6.27 15.53 4.45
N ILE A 428 5.66 16.47 3.74
CA ILE A 428 6.32 17.71 3.32
C ILE A 428 6.39 18.71 4.49
N GLY A 429 5.64 18.46 5.57
CA GLY A 429 5.51 19.28 6.77
C GLY A 429 6.77 19.41 7.63
N HIS A 430 7.85 18.73 7.25
CA HIS A 430 9.08 18.68 8.05
C HIS A 430 10.31 18.52 7.14
N ALA A 431 11.43 19.15 7.51
CA ALA A 431 12.66 19.13 6.71
C ALA A 431 13.20 17.70 6.48
N ILE A 432 13.15 16.83 7.50
CA ILE A 432 13.51 15.40 7.34
C ILE A 432 12.66 14.71 6.26
N GLY A 433 11.36 14.98 6.22
CA GLY A 433 10.49 14.38 5.21
C GLY A 433 10.75 14.94 3.81
N ARG A 434 10.99 16.26 3.69
CA ARG A 434 11.39 16.89 2.41
C ARG A 434 12.74 16.38 1.85
N ALA A 435 13.57 15.76 2.69
CA ALA A 435 14.86 15.18 2.28
C ALA A 435 14.74 13.74 1.71
N PHE A 436 13.55 13.13 1.78
CA PHE A 436 13.30 11.79 1.24
C PHE A 436 13.46 11.77 -0.29
N THR A 437 14.21 10.80 -0.82
CA THR A 437 14.49 10.68 -2.26
C THR A 437 13.70 9.57 -2.96
N GLY A 438 12.92 8.78 -2.22
CA GLY A 438 12.17 7.67 -2.78
C GLY A 438 12.98 6.42 -3.10
N GLU A 439 14.14 6.23 -2.44
CA GLU A 439 14.86 4.95 -2.47
C GLU A 439 13.94 3.81 -2.02
N HIS A 440 14.10 2.63 -2.63
CA HIS A 440 13.35 1.42 -2.28
C HIS A 440 14.09 0.62 -1.22
N GLY A 441 13.33 -0.20 -0.49
CA GLY A 441 13.89 -1.25 0.36
C GLY A 441 14.83 -2.16 -0.41
N ASP A 442 15.88 -2.59 0.25
CA ASP A 442 16.83 -3.57 -0.29
C ASP A 442 16.59 -4.98 0.26
N GLY A 443 15.57 -5.13 1.11
CA GLY A 443 15.17 -6.41 1.68
C GLY A 443 15.97 -6.83 2.90
N TYR A 444 16.92 -6.02 3.35
CA TYR A 444 17.71 -6.23 4.55
C TYR A 444 17.22 -5.33 5.68
N LEU A 445 17.59 -5.69 6.90
CA LEU A 445 17.32 -4.90 8.09
C LEU A 445 18.54 -4.98 8.98
N SER A 446 18.74 -3.96 9.80
CA SER A 446 19.80 -4.00 10.81
C SER A 446 19.60 -5.17 11.79
N ALA A 447 20.63 -5.48 12.59
CA ALA A 447 20.56 -6.52 13.62
C ALA A 447 19.43 -6.29 14.66
N THR A 448 18.96 -5.04 14.80
CA THR A 448 17.84 -4.67 15.67
C THR A 448 16.53 -4.48 14.91
N GLY A 449 16.47 -4.86 13.63
CA GLY A 449 15.25 -4.92 12.81
C GLY A 449 14.81 -3.57 12.25
N VAL A 450 15.67 -2.55 12.30
CA VAL A 450 15.40 -1.22 11.75
C VAL A 450 15.74 -1.20 10.27
N ALA A 451 14.89 -0.59 9.45
CA ALA A 451 15.17 -0.31 8.05
C ALA A 451 16.45 0.50 7.90
N ASP A 452 17.34 0.10 7.00
CA ASP A 452 18.66 0.71 6.80
C ASP A 452 18.78 1.47 5.47
N VAL A 453 17.68 1.62 4.74
CA VAL A 453 17.60 2.45 3.53
C VAL A 453 17.99 3.91 3.81
N SER A 454 19.01 4.36 3.09
CA SER A 454 19.51 5.73 3.18
C SER A 454 18.44 6.77 2.83
N GLY A 455 18.36 7.86 3.59
CA GLY A 455 17.43 8.96 3.34
C GLY A 455 16.01 8.74 3.86
N TRP A 456 15.68 7.56 4.39
CA TRP A 456 14.42 7.35 5.09
C TRP A 456 14.45 8.00 6.49
N PRO A 457 13.32 8.54 6.97
CA PRO A 457 13.21 8.95 8.37
C PRO A 457 13.52 7.78 9.31
N VAL A 458 14.58 7.90 10.12
CA VAL A 458 14.96 6.85 11.11
C VAL A 458 14.00 6.85 12.30
N ALA A 459 13.38 8.00 12.59
CA ALA A 459 12.36 8.19 13.61
C ALA A 459 11.08 8.73 12.98
N GLU A 460 10.06 8.95 13.80
CA GLU A 460 8.76 9.45 13.35
C GLU A 460 8.76 10.92 12.86
N SER A 461 9.83 11.67 13.10
CA SER A 461 9.99 13.03 12.54
C SER A 461 10.27 12.96 11.04
N GLY A 462 9.50 13.67 10.22
CA GLY A 462 9.53 13.50 8.75
C GLY A 462 8.46 12.55 8.22
N THR A 463 7.59 12.05 9.10
CA THR A 463 6.41 11.25 8.76
C THR A 463 5.15 12.02 9.12
N GLY A 464 4.01 11.57 8.61
CA GLY A 464 2.71 12.15 8.92
C GLY A 464 1.61 11.10 8.91
N TRP A 465 0.40 11.55 9.18
CA TRP A 465 -0.82 10.73 9.12
C TRP A 465 -1.78 11.30 8.08
N ARG A 466 -2.34 10.42 7.24
CA ARG A 466 -3.34 10.76 6.22
C ARG A 466 -4.41 9.66 6.16
N GLY A 467 -5.52 9.92 5.48
CA GLY A 467 -6.58 8.94 5.23
C GLY A 467 -7.58 8.71 6.36
N GLY A 468 -7.33 9.24 7.57
CA GLY A 468 -8.22 9.06 8.72
C GLY A 468 -8.25 7.61 9.20
N ASP A 469 -9.07 7.31 10.21
CA ASP A 469 -9.07 6.00 10.86
C ASP A 469 -10.29 5.74 11.75
N ILE A 470 -10.35 4.54 12.33
CA ILE A 470 -11.40 4.08 13.28
C ILE A 470 -11.45 4.81 14.62
N GLY A 471 -10.40 5.54 15.01
CA GLY A 471 -10.25 6.24 16.28
C GLY A 471 -10.67 7.72 16.25
N TYR A 472 -10.83 8.31 15.07
CA TYR A 472 -11.18 9.72 14.89
C TYR A 472 -12.40 9.92 13.96
N SER A 473 -12.91 11.15 13.95
CA SER A 473 -14.09 11.54 13.14
C SER A 473 -13.84 11.32 11.65
N ASP A 474 -14.92 11.02 10.92
CA ASP A 474 -14.96 10.85 9.46
C ASP A 474 -14.32 12.02 8.69
N ILE A 475 -14.40 13.26 9.18
CA ILE A 475 -13.78 14.41 8.52
C ILE A 475 -12.27 14.25 8.29
N HIS A 476 -11.58 13.46 9.11
CA HIS A 476 -10.14 13.18 8.96
C HIS A 476 -9.84 12.17 7.85
N ALA A 477 -10.87 11.47 7.35
CA ALA A 477 -10.73 10.54 6.24
C ALA A 477 -10.88 11.21 4.86
N ARG A 478 -11.16 12.51 4.83
CA ARG A 478 -11.19 13.29 3.59
C ARG A 478 -9.81 13.33 2.95
N THR A 479 -9.78 13.26 1.63
CA THR A 479 -8.54 13.17 0.85
C THR A 479 -7.55 14.29 1.21
N SER A 480 -8.04 15.52 1.37
CA SER A 480 -7.20 16.70 1.60
C SER A 480 -6.95 17.03 3.08
N ASP A 481 -7.49 16.25 4.05
CA ASP A 481 -7.37 16.57 5.48
C ASP A 481 -5.99 16.25 6.06
N ARG A 482 -5.28 17.29 6.51
CA ARG A 482 -3.92 17.17 7.06
C ARG A 482 -3.90 17.49 8.55
N SER A 483 -4.99 17.21 9.28
CA SER A 483 -5.05 17.48 10.72
C SER A 483 -3.87 16.86 11.48
N TYR A 484 -3.29 15.78 10.95
CA TYR A 484 -2.11 15.10 11.49
C TYR A 484 -0.99 14.93 10.45
N GLY A 485 -0.97 15.78 9.43
CA GLY A 485 -0.09 15.65 8.27
C GLY A 485 1.41 15.71 8.59
N ALA A 486 1.80 16.25 9.75
CA ALA A 486 3.18 16.31 10.23
C ALA A 486 3.33 15.74 11.66
N ILE A 487 2.46 14.83 12.07
CA ILE A 487 2.52 14.25 13.42
C ILE A 487 3.73 13.32 13.60
N ALA A 488 4.48 13.55 14.68
CA ALA A 488 5.52 12.66 15.18
C ALA A 488 4.95 11.72 16.26
N ASN A 489 4.35 10.59 15.88
CA ASN A 489 3.79 9.62 16.83
C ASN A 489 4.71 8.44 17.14
N LYS A 490 5.07 8.30 18.41
CA LYS A 490 5.90 7.22 19.00
C LYS A 490 5.10 6.07 19.62
N ASN A 491 3.78 6.19 19.70
CA ASN A 491 2.94 5.23 20.40
C ASN A 491 2.35 4.19 19.44
N ARG A 492 2.25 2.94 19.90
CA ARG A 492 1.48 1.87 19.24
C ARG A 492 0.00 2.10 19.53
N ASN A 493 -0.67 2.89 18.69
CA ASN A 493 -2.11 3.10 18.83
C ASN A 493 -2.87 2.07 17.98
N PHE A 494 -4.08 1.73 18.41
CA PHE A 494 -4.91 0.67 17.82
C PHE A 494 -5.41 1.00 16.40
N GLN A 495 -5.25 2.25 15.96
CA GLN A 495 -5.58 2.73 14.62
C GLN A 495 -4.37 2.87 13.69
N CYS A 496 -3.15 2.61 14.18
CA CYS A 496 -1.94 2.78 13.39
C CYS A 496 -1.67 1.56 12.50
N GLY A 497 -1.78 1.75 11.18
CA GLY A 497 -1.41 0.79 10.15
C GLY A 497 -0.28 1.34 9.26
N GLY A 498 -0.33 1.00 7.98
CA GLY A 498 0.57 1.53 6.96
C GLY A 498 0.33 0.91 5.59
N ARG A 499 0.82 1.62 4.56
CA ARG A 499 0.74 1.23 3.15
C ARG A 499 1.98 1.71 2.41
N SER A 500 2.61 0.78 1.71
CA SER A 500 3.83 1.06 0.94
C SER A 500 3.50 1.37 -0.52
N ALA A 501 4.49 1.93 -1.21
CA ALA A 501 4.50 2.19 -2.63
C ALA A 501 5.84 1.75 -3.23
N ARG A 502 5.97 1.77 -4.55
CA ARG A 502 7.22 1.55 -5.25
C ARG A 502 7.20 2.34 -6.55
N SER A 503 8.30 2.99 -6.90
CA SER A 503 8.39 3.73 -8.17
C SER A 503 8.20 2.75 -9.33
N ALA A 504 7.48 3.15 -10.37
CA ALA A 504 7.27 2.27 -11.52
C ALA A 504 8.58 2.11 -12.32
N PRO A 505 8.98 0.88 -12.69
CA PRO A 505 10.18 0.63 -13.48
C PRO A 505 10.05 1.04 -14.95
#